data_AF-A0A7C9RVB4-F1
#
_entry.id   AF-A0A7C9RVB4-F1
#
_cell.length_a   1.000
_cell.length_b   1.000
_cell.length_c   1.000
_cell.angle_alpha   90.00
_cell.angle_beta   90.00
_cell.angle_gamma   90.00
#
_symmetry.space_group_name_H-M   'P 1'
#
loop_
_entity.id
_entity.type
_entity.pdbx_description
1 polymer ?
#
loop_
_entity_poly.entity_id
_entity_poly.type
_entity_poly.pdbx_seq_one_letter_code
_entity_poly.pdbx_strand_id
1 'polypeptide(L)'
;MNISRIGGLVLGMLLLGAGTASAQEPITISPEKVQQICSNRVPRVEARVKALTDRINGTPETLGSKKWIEQKAADARKAGNTARADVLDARLKLRDAQLVKLSKAGERIGKFKSEHCGSK
;
A
#
# COMPACT_ATOMS: atom_id res chain seq x y z
N MET A 1 -20.39 15.25 48.44
CA MET A 1 -19.62 15.25 49.70
C MET A 1 -19.70 13.86 50.28
N ASN A 2 -18.59 13.11 50.25
CA ASN A 2 -18.13 12.21 51.32
C ASN A 2 -16.94 11.40 50.81
N ILE A 3 -15.78 11.96 51.13
CA ILE A 3 -14.46 11.37 51.01
C ILE A 3 -14.31 10.45 52.21
N SER A 4 -14.12 9.15 51.97
CA SER A 4 -13.67 8.23 53.02
C SER A 4 -12.23 7.84 52.72
N ARG A 5 -11.32 8.38 53.53
CA ARG A 5 -9.91 7.97 53.64
C ARG A 5 -9.82 6.80 54.62
N ILE A 6 -9.04 5.79 54.25
CA ILE A 6 -8.12 4.94 55.05
C ILE A 6 -7.29 4.26 53.95
N GLY A 7 -5.99 4.47 53.78
CA GLY A 7 -4.93 4.42 54.78
C GLY A 7 -4.28 3.03 54.66
N GLY A 8 -3.16 2.93 53.93
CA GLY A 8 -2.47 1.63 53.78
C GLY A 8 -1.31 1.63 52.81
N LEU A 9 -0.13 1.97 53.33
CA LEU A 9 1.19 1.43 52.95
C LEU A 9 1.69 1.66 51.51
N VAL A 10 2.45 2.75 51.35
CA VAL A 10 3.49 2.86 50.31
C VAL A 10 4.62 1.91 50.73
N LEU A 11 4.59 0.67 50.23
CA LEU A 11 5.77 -0.20 50.23
C LEU A 11 6.42 -0.04 48.86
N GLY A 12 7.56 0.66 48.84
CA GLY A 12 8.40 0.75 47.66
C GLY A 12 8.84 -0.64 47.23
N MET A 13 8.60 -0.96 45.96
CA MET A 13 9.32 -2.01 45.26
C MET A 13 9.67 -1.50 43.86
N LEU A 14 10.83 -0.85 43.78
CA LEU A 14 11.60 -0.69 42.56
C LEU A 14 12.00 -2.09 42.09
N LEU A 15 11.11 -2.75 41.36
CA LEU A 15 11.51 -3.80 40.44
C LEU A 15 11.66 -3.12 39.08
N LEU A 16 12.90 -2.77 38.75
CA LEU A 16 13.34 -2.66 37.37
C LEU A 16 13.11 -4.04 36.73
N GLY A 17 11.87 -4.28 36.30
CA GLY A 17 11.56 -5.35 35.37
C GLY A 17 12.21 -4.98 34.06
N ALA A 18 13.46 -5.44 33.88
CA ALA A 18 14.04 -5.59 32.56
C ALA A 18 13.14 -6.56 31.80
N GLY A 19 12.11 -6.01 31.15
CA GLY A 19 11.31 -6.75 30.19
C GLY A 19 12.29 -7.21 29.13
N THR A 20 12.64 -8.49 29.13
CA THR A 20 13.40 -9.09 28.05
C THR A 20 12.57 -8.91 26.80
N ALA A 21 12.96 -7.95 25.95
CA ALA A 21 12.47 -7.92 24.59
C ALA A 21 12.89 -9.25 23.97
N SER A 22 11.97 -10.20 23.87
CA SER A 22 12.21 -11.46 23.18
C SER A 22 12.60 -11.11 21.75
N ALA A 23 13.85 -11.37 21.40
CA ALA A 23 14.32 -11.22 20.03
C ALA A 23 13.42 -12.08 19.14
N GLN A 24 12.62 -11.46 18.27
CA GLN A 24 11.89 -12.20 17.26
C GLN A 24 12.92 -12.90 16.38
N GLU A 25 12.89 -14.23 16.33
CA GLU A 25 13.69 -14.95 15.35
C GLU A 25 13.28 -14.50 13.94
N PRO A 26 14.24 -14.44 12.99
CA PRO A 26 13.94 -14.09 11.62
C PRO A 26 12.86 -15.03 11.07
N ILE A 27 11.76 -14.48 10.57
CA ILE A 27 10.74 -15.27 9.88
C ILE A 27 11.34 -15.75 8.56
N THR A 28 11.71 -17.02 8.49
CA THR A 28 12.20 -17.67 7.27
C THR A 28 11.05 -18.38 6.56
N ILE A 29 11.06 -18.35 5.23
CA ILE A 29 10.12 -19.09 4.36
C ILE A 29 10.85 -20.28 3.76
N SER A 30 10.17 -21.43 3.67
CA SER A 30 10.77 -22.65 3.13
C SER A 30 11.10 -22.50 1.63
N PRO A 31 12.07 -23.27 1.10
CA PRO A 31 12.41 -23.27 -0.32
C PRO A 31 11.20 -23.59 -1.22
N GLU A 32 10.34 -24.53 -0.82
CA GLU A 32 9.12 -24.88 -1.56
C GLU A 32 8.16 -23.68 -1.60
N LYS A 33 8.10 -22.91 -0.50
CA LYS A 33 7.28 -21.70 -0.45
C LYS A 33 7.82 -20.62 -1.36
N VAL A 34 9.13 -20.44 -1.40
CA VAL A 34 9.80 -19.53 -2.34
C VAL A 34 9.47 -19.94 -3.78
N GLN A 35 9.56 -21.23 -4.11
CA GLN A 35 9.22 -21.73 -5.43
C GLN A 35 7.75 -21.46 -5.80
N GLN A 36 6.81 -21.67 -4.88
CA GLN A 36 5.40 -21.32 -5.10
C GLN A 36 5.20 -19.82 -5.34
N ILE A 37 5.91 -18.96 -4.62
CA ILE A 37 5.85 -17.50 -4.80
C ILE A 37 6.40 -17.14 -6.18
N CYS A 38 7.53 -17.70 -6.57
CA CYS A 38 8.17 -17.46 -7.87
C CYS A 38 7.31 -17.94 -9.04
N SER A 39 6.74 -19.13 -8.98
CA SER A 39 5.93 -19.68 -10.08
C SER A 39 4.56 -19.02 -10.19
N ASN A 40 3.93 -18.64 -9.06
CA ASN A 40 2.52 -18.25 -9.07
C ASN A 40 2.29 -16.79 -8.71
N ARG A 41 3.01 -16.23 -7.73
CA ARG A 41 2.70 -14.91 -7.17
C ARG A 41 3.42 -13.80 -7.92
N VAL A 42 4.72 -13.98 -8.19
CA VAL A 42 5.53 -13.00 -8.92
C VAL A 42 4.90 -12.66 -10.28
N PRO A 43 4.58 -13.62 -11.18
CA PRO A 43 3.99 -13.31 -12.48
C PRO A 43 2.64 -12.60 -12.37
N ARG A 44 1.80 -13.02 -11.40
CA ARG A 44 0.48 -12.41 -11.19
C ARG A 44 0.58 -10.95 -10.77
N VAL A 45 1.53 -10.62 -9.91
CA VAL A 45 1.69 -9.23 -9.47
C VAL A 45 2.38 -8.40 -10.55
N GLU A 46 3.36 -8.93 -11.28
CA GLU A 46 3.93 -8.26 -12.46
C GLU A 46 2.84 -7.89 -13.47
N ALA A 47 1.97 -8.85 -13.82
CA ALA A 47 0.84 -8.62 -14.72
C ALA A 47 -0.14 -7.55 -14.19
N ARG A 48 -0.44 -7.56 -12.88
CA ARG A 48 -1.32 -6.57 -12.26
C ARG A 48 -0.72 -5.17 -12.24
N VAL A 49 0.57 -5.05 -11.91
CA VAL A 49 1.28 -3.77 -11.93
C VAL A 49 1.24 -3.21 -13.34
N LYS A 50 1.58 -4.02 -14.35
CA LYS A 50 1.53 -3.62 -15.75
C LYS A 50 0.12 -3.17 -16.16
N ALA A 51 -0.90 -4.00 -15.94
CA ALA A 51 -2.28 -3.69 -16.34
C ALA A 51 -2.81 -2.40 -15.69
N LEU A 52 -2.47 -2.16 -14.42
CA LEU A 52 -2.88 -0.94 -13.73
C LEU A 52 -2.14 0.29 -14.26
N THR A 53 -0.83 0.19 -14.49
CA THR A 53 -0.03 1.26 -15.09
C THR A 53 -0.55 1.61 -16.49
N ASP A 54 -0.78 0.60 -17.33
CA ASP A 54 -1.31 0.77 -18.68
C ASP A 54 -2.68 1.43 -18.67
N ARG A 55 -3.59 1.00 -17.78
CA ARG A 55 -4.91 1.61 -17.65
C ARG A 55 -4.83 3.08 -17.23
N ILE A 56 -3.99 3.40 -16.25
CA ILE A 56 -3.84 4.79 -15.77
C ILE A 56 -3.30 5.69 -16.89
N ASN A 57 -2.34 5.18 -17.66
CA ASN A 57 -1.70 5.89 -18.78
C ASN A 57 -2.47 5.77 -20.12
N GLY A 58 -3.64 5.14 -20.11
CA GLY A 58 -4.43 4.86 -21.30
C GLY A 58 -4.97 6.11 -22.01
N THR A 59 -5.63 5.88 -23.14
CA THR A 59 -6.25 6.91 -23.98
C THR A 59 -7.52 7.48 -23.32
N PRO A 60 -8.14 8.54 -23.88
CA PRO A 60 -9.42 9.05 -23.40
C PRO A 60 -10.56 8.01 -23.41
N GLU A 61 -10.48 6.97 -24.23
CA GLU A 61 -11.47 5.89 -24.32
C GLU A 61 -11.27 4.83 -23.22
N THR A 62 -10.07 4.76 -22.63
CA THR A 62 -9.77 3.84 -21.54
C THR A 62 -10.40 4.33 -20.24
N LEU A 63 -11.47 3.67 -19.79
CA LEU A 63 -12.19 4.05 -18.57
C LEU A 63 -11.25 4.13 -17.35
N GLY A 64 -11.25 5.30 -16.71
CA GLY A 64 -10.47 5.56 -15.50
C GLY A 64 -8.98 5.86 -15.74
N SER A 65 -8.55 5.97 -17.00
CA SER A 65 -7.27 6.59 -17.38
C SER A 65 -7.25 8.05 -16.99
N LYS A 66 -6.05 8.65 -16.90
CA LYS A 66 -5.92 10.09 -16.65
C LYS A 66 -6.65 10.89 -17.73
N LYS A 67 -6.42 10.56 -19.00
CA LYS A 67 -7.04 11.25 -20.13
C LYS A 67 -8.57 11.18 -20.11
N TRP A 68 -9.13 10.02 -19.75
CA TRP A 68 -10.59 9.89 -19.58
C TRP A 68 -11.10 10.78 -18.45
N ILE A 69 -10.39 10.85 -17.32
CA ILE A 69 -10.79 11.69 -16.17
C ILE A 69 -10.70 13.18 -16.54
N GLU A 70 -9.63 13.60 -17.25
CA GLU A 70 -9.44 14.96 -17.75
C GLU A 70 -10.60 15.38 -18.66
N GLN A 71 -10.97 14.54 -19.61
CA GLN A 71 -12.11 14.79 -20.50
C GLN A 71 -13.41 14.92 -19.70
N LYS A 72 -13.68 14.02 -18.75
CA LYS A 72 -14.89 14.09 -17.92
C LYS A 72 -14.93 15.31 -17.00
N ALA A 73 -13.78 15.78 -16.54
CA ALA A 73 -13.70 17.02 -15.78
C ALA A 73 -14.04 18.22 -16.67
N ALA A 74 -13.51 18.26 -17.91
CA ALA A 74 -13.83 19.31 -18.87
C ALA A 74 -15.34 19.31 -19.24
N ASP A 75 -15.92 18.13 -19.50
CA ASP A 75 -17.36 18.00 -19.78
C ASP A 75 -18.21 18.50 -18.61
N ALA A 76 -17.84 18.15 -17.38
CA ALA A 76 -18.53 18.62 -16.18
C ALA A 76 -18.49 20.14 -16.03
N ARG A 77 -17.33 20.78 -16.30
CA ARG A 77 -17.22 22.26 -16.28
C ARG A 77 -18.09 22.91 -17.36
N LYS A 78 -18.10 22.37 -18.58
CA LYS A 78 -18.95 22.86 -19.68
C LYS A 78 -20.43 22.78 -19.34
N ALA A 79 -20.84 21.76 -18.58
CA ALA A 79 -22.21 21.61 -18.09
C ALA A 79 -22.52 22.43 -16.82
N GLY A 80 -21.60 23.26 -16.34
CA GLY A 80 -21.78 24.05 -15.11
C GLY A 80 -21.68 23.25 -13.80
N ASN A 81 -21.31 21.96 -13.86
CA ASN A 81 -21.15 21.11 -12.69
C ASN A 81 -19.71 21.15 -12.16
N THR A 82 -19.35 22.29 -11.55
CA THR A 82 -18.01 22.55 -11.04
C THR A 82 -17.60 21.60 -9.92
N ALA A 83 -18.50 21.30 -8.97
CA ALA A 83 -18.23 20.35 -7.89
C ALA A 83 -17.84 18.96 -8.41
N ARG A 84 -18.47 18.49 -9.49
CA ARG A 84 -18.10 17.23 -10.14
C ARG A 84 -16.72 17.29 -10.77
N ALA A 85 -16.38 18.41 -11.41
CA ALA A 85 -15.06 18.61 -11.99
C ALA A 85 -13.97 18.60 -10.91
N ASP A 86 -14.19 19.23 -9.76
CA ASP A 86 -13.23 19.27 -8.65
C ASP A 86 -12.93 17.87 -8.09
N VAL A 87 -13.96 17.02 -7.95
CA VAL A 87 -13.79 15.62 -7.56
C VAL A 87 -12.96 14.84 -8.59
N LEU A 88 -13.14 15.12 -9.88
CA LEU A 88 -12.38 14.48 -10.95
C LEU A 88 -10.92 14.96 -10.97
N ASP A 89 -10.67 16.25 -10.73
CA ASP A 89 -9.32 16.79 -10.58
C ASP A 89 -8.60 16.20 -9.37
N ALA A 90 -9.29 16.03 -8.24
CA ALA A 90 -8.75 15.34 -7.08
C ALA A 90 -8.38 13.88 -7.41
N ARG A 91 -9.21 13.18 -8.19
CA ARG A 91 -8.91 11.82 -8.68
C ARG A 91 -7.69 11.79 -9.60
N LEU A 92 -7.46 12.80 -10.43
CA LEU A 92 -6.26 12.90 -11.26
C LEU A 92 -4.99 12.94 -10.40
N LYS A 93 -4.97 13.77 -9.36
CA LYS A 93 -3.83 13.84 -8.41
C LYS A 93 -3.56 12.49 -7.75
N LEU A 94 -4.62 11.74 -7.40
CA LEU A 94 -4.48 10.40 -6.84
C LEU A 94 -3.92 9.37 -7.84
N ARG A 95 -4.13 9.56 -9.16
CA ARG A 95 -3.56 8.69 -10.20
C ARG A 95 -2.05 8.82 -10.26
N ASP A 96 -1.51 10.03 -10.14
CA ASP A 96 -0.07 10.26 -10.11
C ASP A 96 0.58 9.60 -8.89
N ALA A 97 -0.02 9.77 -7.71
CA ALA A 97 0.43 9.08 -6.51
C ALA A 97 0.34 7.54 -6.65
N GLN A 98 -0.65 7.03 -7.37
CA GLN A 98 -0.79 5.60 -7.62
C GLN A 98 0.31 5.07 -8.55
N LEU A 99 0.70 5.82 -9.60
CA LEU A 99 1.79 5.42 -10.49
C LEU A 99 3.11 5.26 -9.73
N VAL A 100 3.42 6.17 -8.80
CA VAL A 100 4.61 6.05 -7.93
C VAL A 100 4.55 4.78 -7.09
N LYS A 101 3.39 4.45 -6.50
CA LYS A 101 3.21 3.21 -5.72
C LYS A 101 3.36 1.96 -6.59
N LEU A 102 2.89 1.99 -7.83
CA LEU A 102 3.02 0.88 -8.78
C LEU A 102 4.47 0.69 -9.23
N SER A 103 5.23 1.75 -9.49
CA SER A 103 6.68 1.67 -9.76
C SER A 103 7.42 0.98 -8.63
N LYS A 104 7.23 1.47 -7.39
CA LYS A 104 7.84 0.88 -6.19
C LYS A 104 7.41 -0.57 -5.95
N ALA A 105 6.20 -0.95 -6.35
CA ALA A 105 5.77 -2.35 -6.29
C ALA A 105 6.52 -3.20 -7.33
N GLY A 106 6.65 -2.70 -8.56
CA GLY A 106 7.45 -3.33 -9.62
C GLY A 106 8.91 -3.53 -9.19
N GLU A 107 9.54 -2.51 -8.64
CA GLU A 107 10.93 -2.58 -8.13
C GLU A 107 11.10 -3.65 -7.06
N ARG A 108 10.20 -3.69 -6.06
CA ARG A 108 10.25 -4.70 -4.98
C ARG A 108 10.10 -6.12 -5.52
N ILE A 109 9.23 -6.32 -6.51
CA ILE A 109 9.06 -7.64 -7.14
C ILE A 109 10.25 -8.01 -8.00
N GLY A 110 10.78 -7.08 -8.78
CA GLY A 110 12.00 -7.29 -9.56
C GLY A 110 13.15 -7.73 -8.66
N LYS A 111 13.34 -7.03 -7.53
CA LYS A 111 14.34 -7.38 -6.52
C LYS A 111 14.13 -8.79 -5.94
N PHE A 112 12.92 -9.09 -5.47
CA PHE A 112 12.60 -10.43 -4.93
C PHE A 112 12.88 -11.52 -5.98
N LYS A 113 12.48 -11.28 -7.23
CA LYS A 113 12.66 -12.22 -8.33
C LYS A 113 14.15 -12.47 -8.63
N SER A 114 14.97 -11.41 -8.66
CA SER A 114 16.41 -11.57 -8.87
C SER A 114 17.11 -12.27 -7.71
N GLU A 115 16.66 -12.06 -6.47
CA GLU A 115 17.28 -12.64 -5.28
C GLU A 115 16.86 -14.11 -5.03
N HIS A 116 15.66 -14.50 -5.44
CA HIS A 116 15.06 -15.77 -4.97
C HIS A 116 14.48 -16.68 -6.06
N CYS A 117 14.23 -16.19 -7.28
CA CYS A 117 13.56 -16.99 -8.31
C CYS A 117 14.50 -17.58 -9.37
N GLY A 118 15.82 -17.43 -9.18
CA GLY A 118 16.88 -17.96 -10.06
C GLY A 118 17.45 -19.31 -9.64
N SER A 119 17.04 -19.86 -8.49
CA SER A 119 17.48 -21.17 -8.03
C SER A 119 16.64 -22.27 -8.69
N LYS A 120 17.26 -23.03 -9.59
CA LYS A 120 16.81 -24.37 -9.96
C LYS A 120 17.41 -25.38 -9.01
#